data_AF-A0A960AW17-F1
#
_entry.id   AF-A0A960AW17-F1
#
_cell.length_a   1.000
_cell.length_b   1.000
_cell.length_c   1.000
_cell.angle_alpha   90.00
_cell.angle_beta   90.00
_cell.angle_gamma   90.00
#
_symmetry.space_group_name_H-M   'P 1'
#
loop_
_entity.id
_entity.type
_entity.pdbx_description
1 polymer ?
#
loop_
_entity_poly.entity_id
_entity_poly.type
_entity_poly.pdbx_seq_one_letter_code
_entity_poly.pdbx_strand_id
1 'polypeptide(L)'
;MCRLFGINAGTAQVHVDYWLVDAPDSILTESHRNPDGTGIGWFAQGPTAHIDKQPVSAFTDSGFSGDAKTVTARTLITHIRAATTGHDALENT
;
A
#
# COMPACT_ATOMS: atom_id res chain seq x y z
N MET A 1 -14.61 0.46 6.29
CA MET A 1 -13.83 -0.38 7.24
C MET A 1 -12.51 -0.66 6.58
N CYS A 2 -11.39 -0.21 7.15
CA CYS A 2 -10.08 -0.34 6.51
C CYS A 2 -9.74 -1.76 6.03
N ARG A 3 -8.80 -1.84 5.08
CA ARG A 3 -8.23 -3.12 4.61
C ARG A 3 -6.72 -3.11 4.78
N LEU A 4 -6.17 -4.30 4.97
CA LEU A 4 -4.73 -4.54 5.09
C LEU A 4 -4.34 -5.75 4.26
N PHE A 5 -3.22 -5.64 3.56
CA PHE A 5 -2.54 -6.72 2.86
C PHE A 5 -1.11 -6.84 3.37
N GLY A 6 -0.58 -8.05 3.43
CA GLY A 6 0.81 -8.27 3.82
C GLY A 6 1.43 -9.49 3.16
N ILE A 7 2.71 -9.39 2.87
CA ILE A 7 3.52 -10.47 2.30
C ILE A 7 4.85 -10.60 3.04
N ASN A 8 5.32 -11.84 3.17
CA ASN A 8 6.68 -12.17 3.57
C ASN A 8 7.22 -13.25 2.63
N ALA A 9 8.22 -12.91 1.84
CA ALA A 9 8.89 -13.76 0.86
C ALA A 9 10.18 -14.41 1.41
N GLY A 10 10.38 -14.39 2.73
CA GLY A 10 11.54 -14.97 3.40
C GLY A 10 12.84 -14.28 2.98
N THR A 11 13.70 -15.01 2.28
CA THR A 11 15.00 -14.51 1.79
C THR A 11 14.95 -13.94 0.37
N ALA A 12 13.86 -14.18 -0.36
CA ALA A 12 13.68 -13.69 -1.70
C ALA A 12 13.08 -12.27 -1.70
N GLN A 13 13.43 -11.52 -2.75
CA GLN A 13 12.81 -10.25 -3.08
C GLN A 13 11.78 -10.48 -4.19
N VAL A 14 10.57 -9.95 -4.02
CA VAL A 14 9.49 -10.07 -4.99
C VAL A 14 8.96 -8.70 -5.38
N HIS A 15 8.54 -8.57 -6.64
CA HIS A 15 7.71 -7.46 -7.09
C HIS A 15 6.33 -7.58 -6.44
N VAL A 16 5.79 -6.46 -5.97
CA VAL A 16 4.55 -6.43 -5.19
C VAL A 16 3.35 -5.92 -5.99
N ASP A 17 3.60 -5.43 -7.20
CA ASP A 17 2.64 -4.81 -8.12
C ASP A 17 1.44 -5.70 -8.40
N TYR A 18 1.63 -7.01 -8.53
CA TYR A 18 0.50 -7.93 -8.72
C TYR A 18 -0.57 -7.77 -7.62
N TRP A 19 -0.18 -7.76 -6.34
CA TRP A 19 -1.16 -7.63 -5.24
C TRP A 19 -1.65 -6.20 -5.03
N LEU A 20 -0.83 -5.21 -5.37
CA LEU A 20 -1.19 -3.81 -5.18
C LEU A 20 -2.05 -3.25 -6.31
N VAL A 21 -1.88 -3.76 -7.54
CA VAL A 21 -2.47 -3.19 -8.76
C VAL A 21 -3.28 -4.24 -9.52
N ASP A 22 -2.66 -5.36 -9.93
CA ASP A 22 -3.21 -6.21 -10.99
C ASP A 22 -4.19 -7.30 -10.53
N ALA A 23 -4.14 -7.71 -9.26
CA ALA A 23 -5.01 -8.73 -8.71
C ALA A 23 -6.49 -8.29 -8.78
N PRO A 24 -7.45 -9.21 -9.01
CA PRO A 24 -8.88 -8.85 -9.07
C PRO A 24 -9.41 -8.15 -7.81
N ASP A 25 -8.82 -8.45 -6.65
CA ASP A 25 -9.09 -7.84 -5.34
C ASP A 25 -7.88 -7.07 -4.81
N SER A 26 -7.10 -6.46 -5.73
CA SER A 26 -5.92 -5.66 -5.40
C SER A 26 -6.21 -4.50 -4.44
N ILE A 27 -5.16 -3.96 -3.83
CA ILE A 27 -5.28 -2.75 -3.00
C ILE A 27 -5.88 -1.59 -3.79
N LEU A 28 -5.46 -1.41 -5.05
CA LEU A 28 -6.05 -0.42 -5.95
C LEU A 28 -7.57 -0.62 -6.08
N THR A 29 -8.02 -1.85 -6.30
CA THR A 29 -9.46 -2.16 -6.42
C THR A 29 -10.19 -1.90 -5.10
N GLU A 30 -9.68 -2.41 -3.99
CA GLU A 30 -10.30 -2.23 -2.67
C GLU A 30 -10.31 -0.75 -2.21
N SER A 31 -9.39 0.09 -2.69
CA SER A 31 -9.30 1.52 -2.35
C SER A 31 -10.49 2.35 -2.81
N HIS A 32 -11.27 1.86 -3.79
CA HIS A 32 -12.53 2.50 -4.19
C HIS A 32 -13.55 2.54 -3.05
N ARG A 33 -13.49 1.56 -2.14
CA ARG A 33 -14.38 1.45 -0.98
C ARG A 33 -13.73 1.94 0.32
N ASN A 34 -12.44 2.27 0.28
CA ASN A 34 -11.64 2.73 1.42
C ASN A 34 -10.74 3.89 0.95
N PRO A 35 -11.33 5.08 0.72
CA PRO A 35 -10.69 6.12 -0.08
C PRO A 35 -9.89 7.15 0.73
N ASP A 36 -9.83 7.02 2.06
CA ASP A 36 -9.41 8.10 2.98
C ASP A 36 -7.91 8.04 3.33
N GLY A 37 -7.13 7.28 2.55
CA GLY A 37 -5.68 7.16 2.71
C GLY A 37 -5.14 5.81 2.26
N THR A 38 -3.87 5.81 1.84
CA THR A 38 -3.11 4.65 1.43
C THR A 38 -1.72 4.69 2.04
N GLY A 39 -1.25 3.57 2.59
CA GLY A 39 0.10 3.43 3.13
C GLY A 39 0.74 2.13 2.70
N ILE A 40 1.98 2.19 2.22
CA ILE A 40 2.83 1.05 1.91
C ILE A 40 4.07 1.13 2.80
N GLY A 41 4.31 0.08 3.57
CA GLY A 41 5.54 -0.12 4.34
C GLY A 41 6.24 -1.39 3.89
N TRP A 42 7.54 -1.33 3.61
CA TRP A 42 8.28 -2.51 3.18
C TRP A 42 9.74 -2.54 3.64
N PHE A 43 10.28 -3.75 3.65
CA PHE A 43 11.70 -4.03 3.77
C PHE A 43 12.19 -4.65 2.46
N ALA A 44 13.21 -4.03 1.86
CA ALA A 44 13.92 -4.57 0.72
C ALA A 44 15.01 -5.57 1.19
N GLN A 45 16.22 -5.48 0.64
CA GLN A 45 17.36 -6.26 1.12
C GLN A 45 18.03 -5.54 2.30
N GLY A 46 17.62 -5.87 3.53
CA GLY A 46 18.23 -5.33 4.75
C GLY A 46 17.22 -4.92 5.81
N PRO A 47 17.67 -4.31 6.92
CA PRO A 47 16.81 -3.92 8.03
C PRO A 47 16.16 -2.55 7.84
N THR A 48 16.46 -1.82 6.77
CA THR A 48 15.91 -0.48 6.52
C THR A 48 14.44 -0.57 6.12
N ALA A 49 13.58 0.05 6.92
CA ALA A 49 12.18 0.22 6.60
C ALA A 49 12.00 1.37 5.62
N HIS A 50 11.20 1.14 4.59
CA HIS A 50 10.70 2.16 3.69
C HIS A 50 9.20 2.33 3.94
N ILE A 51 8.74 3.58 3.90
CA ILE A 51 7.34 3.93 4.12
C ILE A 51 6.97 4.98 3.08
N ASP A 52 5.87 4.75 2.39
CA ASP A 52 5.19 5.73 1.55
C ASP A 52 3.72 5.78 1.97
N LYS A 53 3.21 6.98 2.22
CA LYS A 53 1.83 7.19 2.67
C LYS A 53 1.28 8.41 1.98
N GLN A 54 0.03 8.30 1.55
CA GLN A 54 -0.71 9.39 0.92
C GLN A 54 -2.10 9.47 1.55
N PRO A 55 -2.58 10.64 1.98
CA PRO A 55 -3.91 10.80 2.57
C PRO A 55 -5.00 10.85 1.48
N VAL A 56 -4.88 9.98 0.49
CA VAL A 56 -5.81 9.84 -0.63
C VAL A 56 -5.95 8.36 -0.99
N SER A 57 -7.04 8.04 -1.70
CA SER A 57 -7.26 6.70 -2.24
C SER A 57 -6.16 6.33 -3.24
N ALA A 58 -5.68 5.10 -3.18
CA ALA A 58 -4.77 4.53 -4.17
C ALA A 58 -5.31 4.64 -5.60
N PHE A 59 -6.64 4.62 -5.75
CA PHE A 59 -7.32 4.80 -7.05
C PHE A 59 -7.21 6.23 -7.60
N THR A 60 -7.25 7.23 -6.73
CA THR A 60 -7.17 8.65 -7.13
C THR A 60 -5.75 9.18 -7.19
N ASP A 61 -4.80 8.46 -6.59
CA ASP A 61 -3.38 8.78 -6.62
C ASP A 61 -2.78 8.37 -7.97
N SER A 62 -2.37 9.36 -8.77
CA SER A 62 -1.77 9.12 -10.09
C SER A 62 -0.38 8.48 -10.01
N GLY A 63 0.31 8.57 -8.86
CA GLY A 63 1.62 7.96 -8.63
C GLY A 63 1.54 6.49 -8.23
N PHE A 64 0.50 6.11 -7.48
CA PHE A 64 0.41 4.80 -6.80
C PHE A 64 0.75 3.60 -7.69
N SER A 65 0.14 3.50 -8.87
CA SER A 65 0.37 2.35 -9.77
C SER A 65 1.78 2.34 -10.37
N GLY A 66 2.37 3.52 -10.57
CA GLY A 66 3.76 3.65 -11.02
C GLY A 66 4.73 3.26 -9.90
N ASP A 67 4.52 3.80 -8.71
CA ASP A 67 5.37 3.57 -7.54
C ASP A 67 5.35 2.10 -7.12
N ALA A 68 4.16 1.48 -7.06
CA ALA A 68 4.00 0.05 -6.76
C ALA A 68 4.82 -0.86 -7.67
N LYS A 69 4.97 -0.51 -8.97
CA LYS A 69 5.77 -1.28 -9.94
C LYS A 69 7.28 -1.18 -9.68
N THR A 70 7.72 -0.14 -8.98
CA THR A 70 9.13 0.03 -8.60
C THR A 70 9.49 -0.68 -7.29
N VAL A 71 8.50 -1.04 -6.48
CA VAL A 71 8.71 -1.65 -5.17
C VAL A 71 9.07 -3.13 -5.32
N THR A 72 10.21 -3.48 -4.75
CA THR A 72 10.63 -4.87 -4.56
C THR A 72 10.88 -5.12 -3.08
N ALA A 73 10.17 -6.08 -2.51
CA ALA A 73 10.15 -6.30 -1.06
C ALA A 73 10.42 -7.76 -0.68
N ARG A 74 11.05 -7.96 0.48
CA ARG A 74 11.05 -9.23 1.21
C ARG A 74 9.85 -9.32 2.13
N THR A 75 9.50 -8.20 2.76
CA THR A 75 8.32 -8.06 3.60
C THR A 75 7.63 -6.76 3.23
N LEU A 76 6.33 -6.80 3.02
CA LEU A 76 5.51 -5.61 2.78
C LEU A 76 4.22 -5.70 3.59
N ILE A 77 3.77 -4.54 4.07
CA ILE A 77 2.45 -4.31 4.63
C ILE A 77 1.86 -3.12 3.89
N THR A 78 0.62 -3.25 3.43
CA THR A 78 -0.13 -2.16 2.82
C THR A 78 -1.47 -2.01 3.52
N HIS A 79 -1.87 -0.77 3.74
CA HIS A 79 -3.11 -0.39 4.40
C HIS A 79 -3.86 0.63 3.55
N ILE A 80 -5.17 0.48 3.44
CA ILE A 80 -6.07 1.49 2.88
C ILE A 80 -7.11 1.86 3.92
N ARG A 81 -7.26 3.17 4.12
CA ARG A 81 -8.01 3.76 5.20
C ARG A 81 -9.44 4.04 4.76
N ALA A 82 -10.39 3.67 5.63
CA ALA A 82 -11.76 4.16 5.58
C ALA A 82 -12.04 4.84 6.92
N ALA A 83 -11.95 6.16 6.94
CA ALA A 83 -12.01 6.99 8.12
C ALA A 83 -13.39 6.94 8.76
N THR A 84 -13.41 6.79 10.08
CA THR A 84 -14.60 7.05 10.91
C THR A 84 -14.51 8.43 11.57
N THR A 85 -13.29 8.89 11.85
CA THR A 85 -12.95 10.18 12.46
C THR A 85 -11.59 10.67 11.96
N GLY A 86 -11.37 11.98 12.06
CA GLY A 86 -10.13 12.65 11.64
C GLY A 86 -10.07 12.87 10.12
N HIS A 87 -9.68 14.10 9.73
CA HIS A 87 -9.52 14.47 8.33
C HIS A 87 -8.37 13.70 7.66
N ASP A 88 -8.37 13.73 6.33
CA ASP A 88 -7.36 13.07 5.51
C ASP A 88 -6.03 13.79 5.66
N ALA A 89 -5.14 13.18 6.44
CA ALA A 89 -3.82 13.69 6.77
C ALA A 89 -2.82 12.53 6.80
N LEU A 90 -1.56 12.82 6.44
CA LEU A 90 -0.47 11.86 6.41
C LEU A 90 -0.26 11.15 7.76
N GLU A 91 -0.54 11.86 8.85
CA GLU A 91 -0.36 11.38 10.22
C GLU A 91 -1.44 10.37 10.62
N ASN A 92 -2.59 10.41 9.95
CA ASN A 92 -3.73 9.52 10.17
C ASN A 92 -3.75 8.32 9.22
N THR A 93 -2.84 8.28 8.25
CA THR A 93 -2.74 7.23 7.22
C THR A 93 -1.64 6.24 7.55
#